data_AF-A0A7J5MW04-F1
#
_entry.id   AF-A0A7J5MW04-F1
#
_cell.length_a   1.000
_cell.length_b   1.000
_cell.length_c   1.000
_cell.angle_alpha   90.00
_cell.angle_beta   90.00
_cell.angle_gamma   90.00
#
_symmetry.space_group_name_H-M   'P 1'
#
loop_
_entity.id
_entity.type
_entity.pdbx_description
1 polymer ?
#
loop_
_entity_poly.entity_id
_entity_poly.type
_entity_poly.pdbx_seq_one_letter_code
_entity_poly.pdbx_strand_id
1 'polypeptide(L)'
;MIDMSEWSNGSHNSFGDAIYMATLSTVLVFAVLGVVWRTGRRLALRATHRIPRDAQPLLEDTKFVMCLALVGGFGLLLTLNPGLLVLPKDTTFTEQVARQAGLEALSCPTILDSKYMPGQDRYECEYVDAKGKAHDMSLLVASGDRVWLYDHNGKPMKVTTK
;
A
#
# COMPACT_ATOMS: atom_id res chain seq x y z
N MET A 1 -17.90 13.34 6.60
CA MET A 1 -16.49 13.25 7.06
C MET A 1 -15.85 12.17 6.21
N ILE A 2 -14.68 12.47 5.66
CA ILE A 2 -13.87 11.56 4.86
C ILE A 2 -12.68 11.14 5.72
N ASP A 3 -12.47 9.83 5.84
CA ASP A 3 -11.32 9.27 6.54
C ASP A 3 -10.20 9.03 5.51
N MET A 4 -9.11 9.78 5.66
CA MET A 4 -7.93 9.71 4.80
C MET A 4 -6.80 8.92 5.45
N SER A 5 -7.01 8.29 6.62
CA SER A 5 -5.95 7.59 7.36
C SER A 5 -5.31 6.44 6.57
N GLU A 6 -6.09 5.70 5.78
CA GLU A 6 -5.56 4.63 4.93
C GLU A 6 -4.73 5.21 3.77
N TRP A 7 -5.22 6.28 3.14
CA TRP A 7 -4.50 6.95 2.06
C TRP A 7 -3.25 7.67 2.58
N SER A 8 -3.32 8.36 3.72
CA SER A 8 -2.20 9.11 4.32
C SER A 8 -1.06 8.19 4.71
N ASN A 9 -1.39 7.03 5.30
CA ASN A 9 -0.46 5.98 5.66
C ASN A 9 0.14 5.28 4.43
N GLY A 10 -0.43 5.47 3.24
CA GLY A 10 0.10 4.97 1.98
C GLY A 10 1.52 5.46 1.66
N SER A 11 2.29 4.63 0.98
CA SER A 11 3.66 4.89 0.61
C SER A 11 3.73 5.86 -0.57
N HIS A 12 4.73 6.73 -0.57
CA HIS A 12 4.98 7.68 -1.65
C HIS A 12 5.55 7.02 -2.91
N ASN A 13 5.86 5.74 -2.81
CA ASN A 13 6.52 4.96 -3.84
C ASN A 13 5.66 4.87 -5.11
N SER A 14 6.29 4.89 -6.27
CA SER A 14 5.61 4.89 -7.57
C SER A 14 4.93 3.53 -7.84
N PHE A 15 3.91 3.50 -8.71
CA PHE A 15 3.29 2.24 -9.17
C PHE A 15 4.32 1.24 -9.73
N GLY A 16 5.43 1.76 -10.29
CA GLY A 16 6.58 0.96 -10.69
C GLY A 16 7.20 0.17 -9.53
N ASP A 17 7.40 0.80 -8.37
CA ASP A 17 7.90 0.14 -7.16
C ASP A 17 6.90 -0.90 -6.65
N ALA A 18 5.60 -0.68 -6.80
CA ALA A 18 4.56 -1.65 -6.44
C ALA A 18 4.73 -2.98 -7.20
N ILE A 19 5.03 -2.91 -8.50
CA ILE A 19 5.25 -4.07 -9.36
C ILE A 19 6.57 -4.77 -8.97
N TYR A 20 7.62 -4.01 -8.66
CA TYR A 20 8.86 -4.57 -8.11
C TYR A 20 8.62 -5.27 -6.77
N MET A 21 7.75 -4.74 -5.92
CA MET A 21 7.42 -5.35 -4.62
C MET A 21 6.52 -6.59 -4.75
N ALA A 22 5.58 -6.58 -5.69
CA ALA A 22 4.76 -7.74 -6.02
C ALA A 22 5.61 -8.89 -6.60
N THR A 23 6.59 -8.57 -7.44
CA THR A 23 7.52 -9.58 -7.98
C THR A 23 8.49 -10.10 -6.92
N LEU A 24 9.03 -9.24 -6.05
CA LEU A 24 9.87 -9.64 -4.93
C LEU A 24 9.12 -10.54 -3.92
N SER A 25 7.90 -10.18 -3.55
CA SER A 25 7.09 -10.96 -2.62
C SER A 25 6.66 -12.30 -3.19
N THR A 26 6.30 -12.38 -4.48
CA THR A 26 5.97 -13.67 -5.11
C THR A 26 7.19 -14.61 -5.16
N VAL A 27 8.37 -14.11 -5.55
CA VAL A 27 9.63 -14.89 -5.51
C VAL A 27 9.93 -15.39 -4.10
N LEU A 28 9.69 -14.56 -3.08
CA LEU A 28 9.85 -14.94 -1.68
C LEU A 28 8.90 -16.07 -1.27
N VAL A 29 7.61 -15.97 -1.60
CA VAL A 29 6.61 -17.00 -1.25
C VAL A 29 7.02 -18.34 -1.85
N PHE A 30 7.48 -18.37 -3.10
CA PHE A 30 8.01 -19.58 -3.71
C PHE A 30 9.27 -20.11 -3.01
N ALA A 31 10.17 -19.23 -2.58
CA ALA A 31 11.36 -19.63 -1.82
C ALA A 31 10.98 -20.24 -0.46
N VAL A 32 10.05 -19.64 0.28
CA VAL A 32 9.54 -20.17 1.57
C VAL A 32 8.87 -21.53 1.37
N LEU A 33 7.97 -21.64 0.39
CA LEU A 33 7.32 -22.92 0.07
C LEU A 33 8.34 -24.00 -0.31
N GLY A 34 9.37 -23.64 -1.08
CA GLY A 34 10.47 -24.53 -1.44
C GLY A 34 11.25 -25.03 -0.23
N VAL A 35 11.56 -24.14 0.73
CA VAL A 35 12.22 -24.49 1.99
C VAL A 35 11.33 -25.39 2.83
N VAL A 36 10.07 -25.02 3.08
CA VAL A 36 9.13 -25.80 3.89
C VAL A 36 8.92 -27.19 3.30
N TRP A 37 8.72 -27.29 1.99
CA TRP A 37 8.54 -28.56 1.29
C TRP A 37 9.78 -29.45 1.40
N ARG A 38 10.99 -28.93 1.15
CA ARG A 38 12.22 -29.73 1.24
C ARG A 38 12.51 -30.19 2.65
N THR A 39 12.30 -29.31 3.63
CA THR A 39 12.52 -29.62 5.05
C THR A 39 11.52 -30.69 5.51
N GLY A 40 10.24 -30.52 5.18
CA GLY A 40 9.18 -31.48 5.48
C GLY A 40 9.39 -32.84 4.80
N ARG A 41 9.78 -32.86 3.52
CA ARG A 41 10.09 -34.09 2.79
C ARG A 41 11.25 -34.85 3.42
N ARG A 42 12.30 -34.16 3.86
CA ARG A 42 13.43 -34.80 4.56
C ARG A 42 13.06 -35.32 5.95
N LEU A 43 12.24 -34.59 6.69
CA LEU A 43 11.69 -35.06 7.97
C LEU A 43 10.86 -36.34 7.78
N ALA A 44 9.99 -36.38 6.76
CA ALA A 44 9.21 -37.57 6.43
C ALA A 44 10.08 -38.76 5.98
N LEU A 45 11.13 -38.52 5.19
CA LEU A 45 12.08 -39.57 4.77
C LEU A 45 12.95 -40.09 5.93
N ARG A 46 13.32 -39.22 6.88
CA ARG A 46 13.98 -39.62 8.13
C ARG A 46 13.06 -40.47 9.00
N ALA A 47 11.81 -40.06 9.17
CA ALA A 47 10.81 -40.79 9.95
C ALA A 47 10.49 -42.17 9.35
N THR A 48 10.61 -42.33 8.03
CA THR A 48 10.35 -43.60 7.32
C THR A 48 11.59 -44.47 7.09
N HIS A 49 12.75 -44.13 7.68
CA HIS A 49 14.04 -44.85 7.51
C HIS A 49 14.51 -45.03 6.04
N ARG A 50 13.91 -44.30 5.09
CA ARG A 50 14.27 -44.31 3.66
C ARG A 50 15.15 -43.12 3.31
N ILE A 51 16.30 -42.99 3.97
CA ILE A 51 17.28 -41.97 3.59
C ILE A 51 18.10 -42.55 2.43
N PRO A 52 18.07 -41.96 1.22
CA PRO A 52 19.01 -42.32 0.18
C PRO A 52 20.41 -41.96 0.67
N ARG A 53 21.35 -42.92 0.65
CA ARG A 53 22.75 -42.70 1.09
C ARG A 53 23.47 -41.58 0.31
N ASP A 54 22.95 -41.20 -0.85
CA ASP A 54 23.52 -40.16 -1.73
C ASP A 54 22.87 -38.77 -1.58
N ALA A 55 22.02 -38.57 -0.58
CA ALA A 55 21.41 -37.26 -0.36
C ALA A 55 22.38 -36.30 0.33
N GLN A 56 23.03 -35.42 -0.45
CA GLN A 56 23.83 -34.28 0.05
C GLN A 56 23.14 -33.57 1.22
N PRO A 57 23.83 -33.17 2.29
CA PRO A 57 23.23 -32.42 3.40
C PRO A 57 22.55 -31.13 2.88
N LEU A 58 21.44 -30.72 3.52
CA LEU A 58 20.61 -29.58 3.08
C LEU A 58 21.43 -28.29 2.89
N LEU A 59 22.45 -28.08 3.72
CA LEU A 59 23.36 -26.93 3.66
C LEU A 59 24.40 -27.00 2.52
N GLU A 60 24.59 -28.16 1.89
CA GLU A 60 25.43 -28.31 0.68
C GLU A 60 24.61 -28.25 -0.61
N ASP A 61 23.28 -28.32 -0.52
CA ASP A 61 22.38 -28.10 -1.66
C ASP A 61 22.31 -26.60 -1.95
N THR A 62 23.07 -26.16 -2.97
CA THR A 62 23.13 -24.76 -3.42
C THR A 62 21.74 -24.14 -3.60
N LYS A 63 20.75 -24.91 -4.08
CA LYS A 63 19.38 -24.39 -4.28
C LYS A 63 18.69 -24.13 -2.94
N PHE A 64 18.96 -24.94 -1.92
CA PHE A 64 18.41 -24.74 -0.58
C PHE A 64 19.06 -23.53 0.10
N VAL A 65 20.38 -23.40 0.03
CA VAL A 65 21.12 -22.26 0.58
C VAL A 65 20.68 -20.94 -0.06
N MET A 66 20.50 -20.91 -1.39
CA MET A 66 19.99 -19.73 -2.09
C MET A 66 18.57 -19.37 -1.66
N CYS A 67 17.66 -20.35 -1.50
CA CYS A 67 16.32 -20.06 -0.99
C CYS A 67 16.35 -19.53 0.45
N LEU A 68 17.19 -20.12 1.31
CA LEU A 68 17.34 -19.71 2.70
C LEU A 68 17.90 -18.29 2.80
N ALA A 69 18.90 -17.96 1.98
CA ALA A 69 19.49 -16.64 1.90
C ALA A 69 18.50 -15.58 1.39
N LEU A 70 17.67 -15.90 0.39
CA LEU A 70 16.60 -15.01 -0.08
C LEU A 70 15.56 -14.73 1.01
N VAL A 71 15.12 -15.77 1.73
CA VAL A 71 14.15 -15.62 2.83
C VAL A 71 14.73 -14.78 3.97
N GLY A 72 15.97 -15.06 4.38
CA GLY A 72 16.64 -14.32 5.45
C GLY A 72 16.93 -12.86 5.07
N GLY A 73 17.45 -12.62 3.86
CA GLY A 73 17.77 -11.28 3.37
C GLY A 73 16.54 -10.40 3.22
N PHE A 74 15.42 -10.95 2.73
CA PHE A 74 14.18 -10.20 2.62
C PHE A 74 13.51 -9.96 3.97
N GLY A 75 13.55 -10.94 4.89
CA GLY A 75 13.09 -10.74 6.26
C GLY A 75 13.82 -9.56 6.92
N LEU A 76 15.14 -9.51 6.78
CA LEU A 76 15.95 -8.38 7.27
C LEU A 76 15.58 -7.06 6.58
N LEU A 77 15.38 -7.07 5.25
CA LEU A 77 14.97 -5.90 4.48
C LEU A 77 13.63 -5.31 4.97
N LEU A 78 12.63 -6.16 5.23
CA LEU A 78 11.34 -5.74 5.78
C LEU A 78 11.46 -5.19 7.20
N THR A 79 12.35 -5.77 8.00
CA THR A 79 12.58 -5.32 9.38
C THR A 79 13.24 -3.94 9.40
N LEU A 80 14.15 -3.68 8.46
CA LEU A 80 14.85 -2.41 8.32
C LEU A 80 14.01 -1.34 7.61
N ASN A 81 13.04 -1.74 6.78
CA ASN A 81 12.27 -0.81 5.96
C ASN A 81 10.79 -1.24 5.87
N PRO A 82 10.00 -1.04 6.96
CA PRO A 82 8.60 -1.47 7.01
C PRO A 82 7.70 -0.76 5.98
N GLY A 83 8.12 0.40 5.47
CA GLY A 83 7.45 1.13 4.38
C GLY A 83 7.34 0.36 3.07
N LEU A 84 8.05 -0.77 2.94
CA LEU A 84 7.94 -1.72 1.83
C LEU A 84 6.62 -2.50 1.80
N LEU A 85 5.92 -2.62 2.94
CA LEU A 85 4.63 -3.31 3.03
C LEU A 85 3.43 -2.37 2.84
N VAL A 86 3.71 -1.08 2.70
CA VAL A 86 2.68 -0.04 2.63
C VAL A 86 2.21 0.12 1.19
N LEU A 87 0.89 0.16 0.99
CA LEU A 87 0.31 0.34 -0.34
C LEU A 87 0.74 1.68 -0.95
N PRO A 88 1.12 1.71 -2.25
CA PRO A 88 1.49 2.95 -2.91
C PRO A 88 0.28 3.89 -3.06
N LYS A 89 0.56 5.20 -3.00
CA LYS A 89 -0.42 6.25 -3.32
C LYS A 89 -0.54 6.41 -4.83
N ASP A 90 -1.66 5.92 -5.35
CA ASP A 90 -1.98 5.95 -6.78
C ASP A 90 -2.66 7.27 -7.21
N THR A 91 -3.18 8.03 -6.25
CA THR A 91 -3.95 9.26 -6.47
C THR A 91 -3.37 10.43 -5.68
N THR A 92 -3.61 11.65 -6.16
CA THR A 92 -3.30 12.87 -5.37
C THR A 92 -4.32 13.06 -4.26
N PHE A 93 -4.00 13.92 -3.29
CA PHE A 93 -4.89 14.19 -2.16
C PHE A 93 -6.29 14.64 -2.63
N THR A 94 -6.35 15.60 -3.54
CA THR A 94 -7.62 16.17 -4.05
C THR A 94 -8.42 15.16 -4.85
N GLU A 95 -7.76 14.34 -5.67
CA GLU A 95 -8.39 13.26 -6.43
C GLU A 95 -8.98 12.17 -5.51
N GLN A 96 -8.25 11.79 -4.47
CA GLN A 96 -8.74 10.82 -3.49
C GLN A 96 -9.97 11.35 -2.73
N VAL A 97 -9.92 12.62 -2.30
CA VAL A 97 -11.05 13.27 -1.64
C VAL A 97 -12.26 13.37 -2.58
N ALA A 98 -12.05 13.75 -3.85
CA ALA A 98 -13.11 13.79 -4.86
C ALA A 98 -13.77 12.42 -5.02
N ARG A 99 -12.97 11.36 -5.17
CA ARG A 99 -13.44 9.99 -5.33
C ARG A 99 -14.25 9.50 -4.13
N GLN A 100 -13.77 9.71 -2.91
CA GLN A 100 -14.49 9.31 -1.69
C GLN A 100 -15.75 10.16 -1.43
N ALA A 101 -15.79 11.38 -1.94
CA ALA A 101 -16.95 12.25 -1.90
C ALA A 101 -17.98 11.97 -3.01
N GLY A 102 -17.61 11.19 -4.04
CA GLY A 102 -18.45 10.96 -5.22
C GLY A 102 -18.53 12.16 -6.16
N LEU A 103 -17.49 13.00 -6.17
CA LEU A 103 -17.34 14.16 -7.07
C LEU A 103 -16.54 13.73 -8.31
N GLU A 104 -16.78 14.39 -9.47
CA GLU A 104 -16.01 14.09 -10.68
C GLU A 104 -14.59 14.63 -10.60
N ALA A 105 -14.42 15.84 -10.05
CA ALA A 105 -13.14 16.46 -9.82
C ALA A 105 -13.22 17.42 -8.63
N LEU A 106 -12.11 17.57 -7.92
CA LEU A 106 -11.91 18.57 -6.87
C LEU A 106 -10.59 19.28 -7.15
N SER A 107 -10.61 20.60 -7.18
CA SER A 107 -9.45 21.45 -7.38
C SER A 107 -9.33 22.42 -6.21
N CYS A 108 -8.17 22.47 -5.57
CA CYS A 108 -7.92 23.37 -4.45
C CYS A 108 -6.66 24.18 -4.77
N PRO A 109 -6.76 25.43 -5.25
CA PRO A 109 -5.61 26.19 -5.76
C PRO A 109 -4.49 26.40 -4.73
N THR A 110 -4.83 26.44 -3.44
CA THR A 110 -3.86 26.57 -2.34
C THR A 110 -3.19 25.25 -1.94
N ILE A 111 -3.76 24.12 -2.34
CA ILE A 111 -3.17 22.79 -2.09
C ILE A 111 -2.39 22.42 -3.35
N LEU A 112 -1.07 22.32 -3.21
CA LEU A 112 -0.27 21.73 -4.29
C LEU A 112 -0.76 20.30 -4.53
N ASP A 113 -1.07 19.99 -5.79
CA ASP A 113 -1.52 18.67 -6.22
C ASP A 113 -0.41 17.66 -5.94
N SER A 114 -0.48 17.05 -4.76
CA SER A 114 0.62 16.32 -4.16
C SER A 114 0.13 15.02 -3.56
N LYS A 115 1.06 14.07 -3.45
CA LYS A 115 0.86 12.79 -2.75
C LYS A 115 1.04 12.93 -1.23
N TYR A 116 1.15 14.16 -0.73
CA TYR A 116 1.33 14.45 0.69
C TYR A 116 0.03 14.98 1.27
N MET A 117 -0.17 14.68 2.55
CA MET A 117 -1.28 15.29 3.29
C MET A 117 -0.99 16.79 3.42
N PRO A 118 -1.93 17.68 3.02
CA PRO A 118 -1.77 19.10 3.27
C PRO A 118 -1.79 19.39 4.77
N GLY A 119 -1.31 20.57 5.14
CA GLY A 119 -1.37 21.05 6.52
C GLY A 119 -2.79 21.10 7.06
N GLN A 120 -2.91 21.13 8.38
CA GLN A 120 -4.21 21.34 9.01
C GLN A 120 -4.67 22.78 8.78
N ASP A 121 -5.61 22.97 7.85
CA ASP A 121 -6.20 24.26 7.56
C ASP A 121 -7.55 24.13 6.85
N ARG A 122 -8.21 25.26 6.63
CA ARG A 122 -9.36 25.39 5.73
C ARG A 122 -8.89 25.90 4.38
N TYR A 123 -9.11 25.09 3.35
CA TYR A 123 -8.78 25.39 1.97
C TYR A 123 -10.04 25.73 1.18
N GLU A 124 -9.95 26.73 0.33
CA GLU A 124 -10.98 27.03 -0.66
C GLU A 124 -10.75 26.13 -1.87
N CYS A 125 -11.82 25.49 -2.35
CA CYS A 125 -11.75 24.52 -3.43
C CYS A 125 -12.95 24.68 -4.35
N GLU A 126 -12.82 24.19 -5.57
CA GLU A 126 -13.88 24.08 -6.55
C GLU A 126 -14.10 22.60 -6.85
N TYR A 127 -15.35 22.17 -6.94
CA TYR A 127 -15.68 20.83 -7.40
C TYR A 127 -16.51 20.85 -8.66
N VAL A 128 -16.37 19.82 -9.48
CA VAL A 128 -17.17 19.60 -10.67
C VAL A 128 -18.25 18.56 -10.36
N ASP A 129 -19.51 18.94 -10.57
CA ASP A 129 -20.65 18.02 -10.46
C ASP A 129 -20.75 17.08 -11.67
N ALA A 130 -21.58 16.03 -11.57
CA ALA A 130 -21.81 15.07 -12.65
C ALA A 130 -22.42 15.66 -13.94
N LYS A 131 -22.72 16.97 -13.95
CA LYS A 131 -23.20 17.71 -15.12
C LYS A 131 -22.09 18.60 -15.71
N GLY A 132 -20.85 18.47 -15.23
CA GLY A 132 -19.71 19.25 -15.67
C GLY A 132 -19.70 20.70 -15.17
N LYS A 133 -20.52 21.05 -14.17
CA LYS A 133 -20.57 22.41 -13.63
C LYS A 133 -19.66 22.54 -12.41
N ALA A 134 -18.80 23.55 -12.43
CA ALA A 134 -17.96 23.92 -11.29
C ALA A 134 -18.77 24.67 -10.23
N HIS A 135 -18.52 24.36 -8.96
CA HIS A 135 -19.12 25.03 -7.81
C HIS A 135 -18.07 25.26 -6.72
N ASP A 136 -18.17 26.42 -6.07
CA ASP A 136 -17.31 26.80 -4.97
C ASP A 136 -17.65 25.99 -3.72
N MET A 137 -16.60 25.59 -3.00
CA MET A 137 -16.71 24.88 -1.75
C MET A 137 -15.51 25.17 -0.84
N SER A 138 -15.63 24.77 0.42
CA SER A 138 -14.51 24.79 1.36
C SER A 138 -14.21 23.40 1.89
N LEU A 139 -12.93 23.06 1.84
CA LEU A 139 -12.35 21.83 2.35
C LEU A 139 -11.68 22.13 3.69
N LEU A 140 -12.11 21.45 4.75
CA LEU A 140 -11.47 21.52 6.05
C LEU A 140 -10.66 20.25 6.28
N VAL A 141 -9.36 20.40 6.46
CA VAL A 141 -8.45 19.31 6.86
C VAL A 141 -8.22 19.48 8.36
N ALA A 142 -8.71 18.55 9.18
CA ALA A 142 -8.48 18.59 10.63
C ALA A 142 -7.43 17.56 11.08
N SER A 143 -6.92 17.76 12.29
CA SER A 143 -5.95 16.87 12.93
C SER A 143 -6.39 15.39 12.89
N GLY A 144 -5.46 14.53 12.47
CA GLY A 144 -5.64 13.07 12.43
C GLY A 144 -6.30 12.57 11.15
N ASP A 145 -5.84 13.03 10.00
CA ASP A 145 -6.21 12.55 8.66
C ASP A 145 -7.70 12.57 8.31
N ARG A 146 -8.44 13.52 8.88
CA ARG A 146 -9.88 13.65 8.64
C ARG A 146 -10.18 14.90 7.84
N VAL A 147 -11.08 14.74 6.88
CA VAL A 147 -11.44 15.80 5.94
C VAL A 147 -12.96 16.02 5.95
N TRP A 148 -13.37 17.29 5.93
CA TRP A 148 -14.76 17.69 5.82
C TRP A 148 -14.92 18.61 4.61
N LEU A 149 -16.01 18.38 3.88
CA LEU A 149 -16.42 19.17 2.74
C LEU A 149 -17.60 20.05 3.17
N TYR A 150 -17.54 21.33 2.85
CA TYR A 150 -18.59 22.30 3.11
C TYR A 150 -18.96 23.01 1.82
N ASP A 151 -20.25 23.18 1.56
CA ASP A 151 -20.72 23.94 0.40
C ASP A 151 -20.43 25.45 0.54
N HIS A 152 -20.75 26.22 -0.50
CA HIS A 152 -20.62 27.68 -0.51
C HIS A 152 -21.40 28.39 0.61
N ASN A 153 -22.40 27.75 1.21
CA ASN A 153 -23.16 28.28 2.36
C ASN A 153 -22.56 27.87 3.71
N GLY A 154 -21.41 27.19 3.71
CA GLY A 154 -20.76 26.68 4.91
C GLY A 154 -21.47 25.48 5.52
N LYS A 155 -22.37 24.81 4.79
CA LYS A 155 -23.07 23.62 5.26
C LYS A 155 -22.26 22.37 4.92
N PRO A 156 -22.11 21.41 5.86
CA PRO A 156 -21.39 20.18 5.59
C PRO A 156 -22.08 19.38 4.48
N MET A 157 -21.31 19.01 3.45
CA MET A 157 -21.79 18.18 2.36
C MET A 157 -21.97 16.74 2.83
N LYS A 158 -23.03 16.10 2.35
CA LYS A 158 -23.21 14.66 2.51
C LYS A 158 -22.20 13.96 1.62
N VAL A 159 -21.20 13.37 2.24
CA VAL A 159 -20.26 12.46 1.59
C VAL A 159 -21.01 11.15 1.34
N THR A 160 -21.26 10.83 0.09
CA THR A 160 -21.75 9.50 -0.31
C THR A 160 -20.56 8.57 -0.40
N THR A 161 -20.17 7.96 0.73
CA THR A 161 -19.27 6.81 0.71
C THR A 161 -19.98 5.67 -0.04
N LYS A 162 -19.54 5.39 -1.26
CA LYS A 162 -19.92 4.18 -2.00
C LYS A 162 -18.96 3.04 -1.67
#